data_AF-A0A2D2MDM2-F1
#
_entry.id   AF-A0A2D2MDM2-F1
#
_cell.length_a   1.000
_cell.length_b   1.000
_cell.length_c   1.000
_cell.angle_alpha   90.00
_cell.angle_beta   90.00
_cell.angle_gamma   90.00
#
_symmetry.space_group_name_H-M   'P 1'
#
loop_
_entity.id
_entity.type
_entity.pdbx_description
1 polymer ?
#
loop_
_entity_poly.entity_id
_entity_poly.type
_entity_poly.pdbx_seq_one_letter_code
_entity_poly.pdbx_strand_id
1 'polypeptide(L)'
;MIVRPVKSRRTLEQNAKLWAMLADISRQVEWPVNGVMQKLDSEDWKALMTAAARQEVRMASGINGGVVMLGVSTRRMTVAELGDVIECMYVFGSERGVRWSEPKGEMPEQWEAAA
;
A
#
# COMPACT_ATOMS: atom_id res chain seq x y z
N MET A 1 -0.11 30.54 -2.10
CA MET A 1 -0.69 29.19 -2.01
C MET A 1 -0.68 28.76 -0.55
N ILE A 2 -1.83 28.82 0.12
CA ILE A 2 -1.95 28.46 1.55
C ILE A 2 -1.94 26.93 1.63
N VAL A 3 -0.82 26.36 2.06
CA VAL A 3 -0.72 24.92 2.36
C VAL A 3 -1.42 24.71 3.70
N ARG A 4 -2.65 24.18 3.68
CA ARG A 4 -3.31 23.73 4.90
C ARG A 4 -2.44 22.65 5.57
N PRO A 5 -2.16 22.72 6.89
CA PRO A 5 -1.46 21.64 7.55
C PRO A 5 -2.34 20.38 7.48
N VAL A 6 -1.89 19.38 6.74
CA VAL A 6 -2.50 18.05 6.74
C VAL A 6 -2.35 17.54 8.17
N LYS A 7 -3.46 17.46 8.92
CA LYS A 7 -3.53 16.80 10.24
C LYS A 7 -2.76 15.48 10.14
N SER A 8 -1.63 15.42 10.85
CA SER A 8 -0.66 14.31 10.96
C SER A 8 -0.67 13.28 9.81
N ARG A 9 0.20 13.51 8.83
CA ARG A 9 0.62 12.54 7.81
C ARG A 9 1.19 11.26 8.46
N ARG A 10 0.34 10.26 8.69
CA ARG A 10 0.66 8.92 9.23
C ARG A 10 1.30 8.95 10.61
N THR A 11 0.83 8.10 11.52
CA THR A 11 1.66 7.80 12.69
C THR A 11 2.88 6.99 12.23
N LEU A 12 4.01 7.13 12.95
CA LEU A 12 5.22 6.35 12.69
C LEU A 12 4.91 4.84 12.66
N GLU A 13 4.00 4.41 13.53
CA GLU A 13 3.52 3.04 13.66
C GLU A 13 2.77 2.56 12.43
N GLN A 14 1.87 3.37 11.85
CA GLN A 14 1.15 3.01 10.62
C GLN A 14 2.11 2.82 9.44
N ASN A 15 3.13 3.68 9.34
CA ASN A 15 4.13 3.55 8.30
C ASN A 15 5.00 2.30 8.53
N ALA A 16 5.40 2.03 9.77
CA ALA A 16 6.15 0.81 10.12
C ALA A 16 5.35 -0.47 9.82
N LYS A 17 4.05 -0.49 10.16
CA LYS A 17 3.12 -1.59 9.87
C LYS A 17 3.01 -1.86 8.38
N LEU A 18 2.73 -0.82 7.57
CA LEU A 18 2.67 -0.91 6.11
C LEU A 18 3.94 -1.57 5.55
N TRP A 19 5.11 -1.07 5.96
CA TRP A 19 6.38 -1.57 5.46
C TRP A 19 6.70 -3.00 5.89
N ALA A 20 6.33 -3.38 7.12
CA ALA A 20 6.47 -4.76 7.59
C ALA A 20 5.62 -5.72 6.76
N MET A 21 4.35 -5.39 6.52
CA MET A 21 3.44 -6.20 5.68
C MET A 21 3.96 -6.34 4.24
N LEU A 22 4.40 -5.24 3.63
CA LEU A 22 4.96 -5.27 2.27
C LEU A 22 6.22 -6.15 2.18
N ALA A 23 7.08 -6.07 3.20
CA ALA A 23 8.28 -6.90 3.27
C ALA A 23 7.94 -8.38 3.47
N ASP A 24 6.89 -8.70 4.24
CA ASP A 24 6.40 -10.07 4.39
C ASP A 24 5.88 -10.64 3.08
N ILE A 25 5.10 -9.88 2.33
CA ILE A 25 4.61 -10.31 1.01
C ILE A 25 5.79 -10.50 0.05
N SER A 26 6.70 -9.53 -0.02
CA SER A 26 7.90 -9.56 -0.87
C SER A 26 8.75 -10.82 -0.65
N ARG A 27 8.89 -11.27 0.59
CA ARG A 27 9.63 -12.49 0.92
C ARG A 27 8.89 -13.78 0.55
N GLN A 28 7.56 -13.77 0.61
CA GLN A 28 6.75 -15.00 0.61
C GLN A 28 6.02 -15.27 -0.71
N VAL A 29 5.81 -14.25 -1.54
CA VAL A 29 4.94 -14.35 -2.73
C VAL A 29 5.70 -14.06 -4.01
N GLU A 30 5.55 -14.94 -4.99
CA GLU A 30 5.92 -14.68 -6.39
C GLU A 30 4.71 -14.16 -7.16
N TRP A 31 4.96 -13.26 -8.11
CA TRP A 31 3.93 -12.62 -8.91
C TRP A 31 4.34 -12.57 -10.40
N PRO A 32 3.38 -12.71 -11.33
CA PRO A 32 3.69 -12.59 -12.75
C PRO A 32 4.02 -11.14 -13.11
N VAL A 33 5.20 -10.93 -13.69
CA VAL A 33 5.65 -9.66 -14.25
C VAL A 33 6.11 -9.95 -15.67
N ASN A 34 5.49 -9.31 -16.65
CA ASN A 34 5.76 -9.54 -18.08
C ASN A 34 5.68 -11.04 -18.47
N GLY A 35 4.73 -11.76 -17.87
CA GLY A 35 4.50 -13.20 -18.15
C GLY A 35 5.42 -14.16 -17.40
N VAL A 36 6.33 -13.67 -16.54
CA VAL A 36 7.26 -14.51 -15.77
C VAL A 36 6.98 -14.36 -14.28
N MET A 37 6.84 -15.49 -13.58
CA MET A 37 6.75 -15.52 -12.12
C MET A 37 8.08 -15.09 -11.52
N GLN A 38 8.06 -14.05 -10.70
CA GLN A 38 9.24 -13.59 -9.96
C GLN A 38 8.85 -12.97 -8.62
N LYS A 39 9.82 -12.83 -7.71
CA LYS A 39 9.63 -12.04 -6.50
C LYS A 39 9.73 -10.55 -6.82
N LEU A 40 8.82 -9.79 -6.22
CA LEU A 40 8.79 -8.34 -6.29
C LEU A 40 9.33 -7.74 -4.99
N ASP A 41 9.93 -6.56 -5.08
CA ASP A 41 10.35 -5.83 -3.89
C ASP A 41 9.15 -5.18 -3.17
N SER A 42 9.39 -4.60 -2.00
CA SER A 42 8.33 -3.98 -1.20
C SER A 42 7.74 -2.72 -1.83
N GLU A 43 8.49 -2.01 -2.68
CA GLU A 43 8.03 -0.81 -3.39
C GLU A 43 7.09 -1.21 -4.54
N ASP A 44 7.41 -2.27 -5.28
CA ASP A 44 6.54 -2.84 -6.32
C ASP A 44 5.24 -3.37 -5.72
N TRP A 45 5.32 -4.12 -4.60
CA TRP A 45 4.13 -4.56 -3.88
C TRP A 45 3.28 -3.39 -3.40
N LYS A 46 3.90 -2.28 -2.96
CA LYS A 46 3.16 -1.07 -2.58
C LYS A 46 2.39 -0.51 -3.76
N ALA A 47 3.00 -0.47 -4.95
CA ALA A 47 2.31 -0.02 -6.16
C ALA A 47 1.12 -0.91 -6.50
N LEU A 48 1.29 -2.24 -6.43
CA LEU A 48 0.20 -3.19 -6.67
C LEU A 48 -0.95 -3.06 -5.67
N MET A 49 -0.65 -3.03 -4.37
CA MET A 49 -1.68 -2.97 -3.32
C MET A 49 -2.45 -1.65 -3.34
N THR A 50 -1.76 -0.55 -3.66
CA THR A 50 -2.40 0.77 -3.73
C THR A 50 -3.27 0.93 -4.98
N ALA A 51 -2.87 0.34 -6.11
CA ALA A 51 -3.71 0.25 -7.30
C ALA A 51 -4.95 -0.63 -7.05
N ALA A 52 -4.77 -1.77 -6.35
CA ALA A 52 -5.87 -2.67 -6.01
C ALA A 52 -6.89 -2.02 -5.06
N ALA A 53 -6.42 -1.38 -3.98
CA ALA A 53 -7.29 -0.77 -2.98
C ALA A 53 -8.10 0.42 -3.52
N ARG A 54 -7.51 1.27 -4.36
CA ARG A 54 -8.23 2.44 -4.90
C ARG A 54 -9.06 2.14 -6.14
N GLN A 55 -8.87 0.98 -6.77
CA GLN A 55 -9.50 0.61 -8.05
C GLN A 55 -9.30 1.66 -9.17
N GLU A 56 -8.33 2.55 -9.02
CA GLU A 56 -8.05 3.65 -9.93
C GLU A 56 -6.58 3.62 -10.32
N VAL A 57 -6.31 3.46 -11.63
CA VAL A 57 -4.96 3.62 -12.19
C VAL A 57 -4.98 4.73 -13.22
N ARG A 58 -4.10 5.70 -13.04
CA ARG A 58 -3.94 6.82 -13.96
C ARG A 58 -3.06 6.39 -15.12
N MET A 59 -3.57 6.50 -16.34
CA MET A 59 -2.81 6.24 -17.56
C MET A 59 -2.31 7.56 -18.14
N ALA A 60 -1.08 7.57 -18.63
CA ALA A 60 -0.50 8.71 -19.34
C ALA A 60 0.13 8.25 -20.65
N SER A 61 0.19 9.17 -21.63
CA SER A 61 0.92 8.93 -22.87
C SER A 61 2.42 8.96 -22.60
N GLY A 62 3.15 7.95 -23.06
CA GLY A 62 4.60 7.88 -22.93
C GLY A 62 5.30 8.91 -23.81
N ILE A 63 6.41 9.47 -23.32
CA ILE A 63 7.21 10.49 -24.04
C ILE A 63 7.74 9.94 -25.38
N ASN A 64 8.08 8.65 -25.42
CA ASN A 64 8.59 7.96 -26.61
C ASN A 64 7.50 7.09 -27.29
N GLY A 65 6.22 7.40 -27.04
CA GLY A 65 5.09 6.54 -27.43
C GLY A 65 4.75 5.48 -26.37
N GLY A 66 3.65 4.77 -26.59
CA GLY A 66 3.10 3.79 -25.64
C GLY A 66 2.33 4.42 -24.48
N VAL A 67 1.97 3.59 -23.50
CA VAL A 67 1.19 3.97 -22.31
C VAL A 67 2.04 3.75 -21.06
N VAL A 68 2.03 4.72 -20.15
CA VAL A 68 2.68 4.63 -18.84
C VAL A 68 1.60 4.64 -17.75
N MET A 69 1.68 3.67 -16.83
CA MET A 69 0.84 3.64 -15.64
C MET A 69 1.47 4.53 -14.56
N LEU A 70 0.73 5.54 -14.12
CA LEU A 70 1.15 6.42 -13.03
C LEU A 70 0.65 5.85 -11.70
N GLY A 71 1.58 5.32 -10.92
CA GLY A 71 1.30 4.79 -9.59
C GLY A 71 0.69 5.84 -8.65
N VAL A 72 -0.11 5.37 -7.69
CA VAL A 72 -0.69 6.24 -6.68
C VAL A 72 0.33 6.52 -5.59
N SER A 73 0.69 7.79 -5.40
CA SER A 73 1.61 8.17 -4.34
C SER A 73 0.95 8.02 -2.98
N THR A 74 1.40 7.05 -2.20
CA THR A 74 0.88 6.85 -0.84
C THR A 74 1.15 8.07 0.05
N ARG A 75 2.18 8.87 -0.25
CA ARG A 75 2.55 10.07 0.53
C ARG A 75 1.44 11.11 0.62
N ARG A 76 0.46 11.06 -0.28
CA ARG A 76 -0.71 11.95 -0.33
C ARG A 76 -2.00 11.31 0.18
N MET A 77 -1.97 10.03 0.56
CA MET A 77 -3.12 9.32 1.11
C MET A 77 -3.47 9.84 2.51
N THR A 78 -4.77 9.90 2.78
CA THR A 78 -5.39 10.06 4.08
C THR A 78 -5.20 8.80 4.93
N VAL A 79 -5.56 8.87 6.22
CA VAL A 79 -5.50 7.72 7.13
C VAL A 79 -6.45 6.61 6.68
N ALA A 80 -7.67 6.98 6.25
CA ALA A 80 -8.67 6.03 5.76
C ALA A 80 -8.17 5.27 4.53
N GLU A 81 -7.66 5.98 3.51
CA GLU A 81 -7.13 5.34 2.30
C GLU A 81 -5.94 4.41 2.59
N LEU A 82 -5.15 4.69 3.62
CA LEU A 82 -4.08 3.78 4.04
C LEU A 82 -4.65 2.53 4.75
N GLY A 83 -5.73 2.69 5.50
CA GLY A 83 -6.50 1.59 6.08
C GLY A 83 -6.99 0.62 5.00
N ASP A 84 -7.58 1.15 3.93
CA ASP A 84 -8.06 0.35 2.79
C ASP A 84 -6.93 -0.47 2.15
N VAL A 85 -5.73 0.13 2.03
CA VAL A 85 -4.54 -0.59 1.52
C VAL A 85 -4.11 -1.72 2.46
N ILE A 86 -4.15 -1.48 3.78
CA ILE A 86 -3.81 -2.50 4.78
C ILE A 86 -4.82 -3.65 4.76
N GLU A 87 -6.11 -3.35 4.69
CA GLU A 87 -7.17 -4.35 4.57
C GLU A 87 -7.00 -5.17 3.28
N CYS A 88 -6.73 -4.51 2.16
CA CYS A 88 -6.42 -5.19 0.89
C CYS A 88 -5.24 -6.17 1.04
N MET A 89 -4.18 -5.79 1.76
CA MET A 89 -3.05 -6.68 2.03
C MET A 89 -3.42 -7.88 2.90
N TYR A 90 -4.28 -7.70 3.92
CA TYR A 90 -4.77 -8.81 4.73
C TYR A 90 -5.55 -9.83 3.92
N VAL A 91 -6.49 -9.36 3.10
CA VAL A 91 -7.29 -10.22 2.20
C VAL A 91 -6.35 -10.97 1.26
N PHE A 92 -5.46 -10.24 0.57
CA PHE A 92 -4.50 -10.82 -0.36
C PHE A 92 -3.58 -11.86 0.30
N GLY A 93 -3.08 -11.56 1.49
CA GLY A 93 -2.17 -12.45 2.22
C GLY A 93 -2.88 -13.66 2.82
N SER A 94 -4.14 -13.54 3.23
CA SER A 94 -4.98 -14.66 3.67
C SER A 94 -5.13 -15.70 2.56
N GLU A 95 -5.44 -15.27 1.35
CA GLU A 95 -5.55 -16.16 0.18
C GLU A 95 -4.26 -16.89 -0.16
N ARG A 96 -3.10 -16.31 0.21
CA ARG A 96 -1.77 -16.80 -0.15
C ARG A 96 -0.99 -17.40 1.01
N GLY A 97 -1.59 -17.47 2.20
CA GLY A 97 -0.95 -17.99 3.39
C GLY A 97 0.26 -17.16 3.86
N VAL A 98 0.25 -15.85 3.65
CA VAL A 98 1.32 -14.93 4.10
C VAL A 98 1.34 -14.89 5.63
N ARG A 99 2.52 -15.08 6.21
CA ARG A 99 2.77 -14.94 7.65
C ARG A 99 3.21 -13.51 7.95
N TRP A 100 2.46 -12.83 8.80
CA TRP A 100 2.71 -11.43 9.15
C TRP A 100 3.65 -11.29 10.35
N SER A 101 4.66 -10.44 10.18
CA SER A 101 5.66 -10.03 11.18
C SER A 101 5.40 -8.63 11.76
N GLU A 102 4.36 -7.95 11.24
CA GLU A 102 4.01 -6.61 11.66
C GLU A 102 3.76 -6.49 13.18
N PRO A 103 4.02 -5.32 13.78
CA PRO A 103 3.59 -5.07 15.14
C PRO A 103 2.06 -5.21 15.21
N LYS A 104 1.57 -6.14 16.05
CA LYS A 104 0.16 -6.17 16.43
C LYS A 104 -0.09 -4.97 17.33
N GLY A 105 -0.39 -3.83 16.72
CA GLY A 105 -0.70 -2.61 17.46
C GLY A 105 -1.94 -2.85 18.32
N GLU A 106 -1.83 -2.64 19.63
CA GLU A 106 -2.99 -2.22 20.41
C GLU A 106 -3.48 -0.92 19.77
N MET A 107 -4.72 -0.95 19.34
CA MET A 107 -5.44 0.17 18.77
C MET A 107 -5.43 1.33 19.78
N PRO A 108 -4.74 2.46 19.54
CA PRO A 108 -4.62 3.51 20.55
C PRO A 108 -5.98 4.19 20.73
N GLU A 109 -6.65 3.95 21.87
CA GLU A 109 -7.99 4.39 22.34
C GLU A 109 -8.57 5.67 21.69
N GLN A 110 -7.72 6.63 21.35
CA GLN A 110 -7.99 7.88 20.62
C GLN A 110 -8.58 7.71 19.20
N TRP A 111 -8.63 6.50 18.63
CA TRP A 111 -9.21 6.25 17.30
C TRP A 111 -10.70 5.85 17.33
N GLU A 112 -11.24 5.37 18.46
CA GLU A 112 -12.68 5.08 18.60
C GLU A 112 -13.52 6.36 18.59
N ALA A 113 -12.93 7.51 18.93
CA ALA A 113 -13.61 8.79 18.99
C ALA A 113 -13.74 9.52 17.62
N ALA A 114 -13.28 8.90 16.53
CA ALA A 114 -13.29 9.51 15.19
C ALA A 114 -14.01 8.69 14.10
N ALA A 115 -14.68 7.59 14.49
CA ALA A 115 -15.66 6.87 13.66
C ALA A 115 -17.06 7.45 13.88
#